data_AF-A0A364K477-F1
#
_entry.id   AF-A0A364K477-F1
#
_cell.length_a   1.000
_cell.length_b   1.000
_cell.length_c   1.000
_cell.angle_alpha   90.00
_cell.angle_beta   90.00
_cell.angle_gamma   90.00
#
_symmetry.space_group_name_H-M   'P 1'
#
loop_
_entity.id
_entity.type
_entity.pdbx_description
1 polymer ?
#
loop_
_entity_poly.entity_id
_entity_poly.type
_entity_poly.pdbx_seq_one_letter_code
_entity_poly.pdbx_strand_id
1 'polypeptide(L)'
;MANNLEQSKNIGEEEYLLVEQYKDITASRQHYSSLRFALLPVFLAIQGAILNSAINIKADQAIQIPIYLFALAACLITYVFWTIEERINLYYQQLESIGAELEDLLGYQVKMIKKWSKTSFSNNTKLSIRIIHFSFPVVWLYIVIFLS
;
A
#
# COMPACT_ATOMS: atom_id res chain seq x y z
N MET A 1 -44.84 -26.72 11.67
CA MET A 1 -44.42 -26.66 10.25
C MET A 1 -44.04 -25.24 9.81
N ALA A 2 -44.75 -24.19 10.20
CA ALA A 2 -44.38 -22.79 9.89
C ALA A 2 -42.98 -22.37 10.44
N ASN A 3 -42.63 -22.80 11.67
CA ASN A 3 -41.33 -22.48 12.29
C ASN A 3 -40.10 -22.97 11.49
N ASN A 4 -40.20 -24.11 10.80
CA ASN A 4 -39.07 -24.66 10.04
C ASN A 4 -38.85 -23.93 8.70
N LEU A 5 -39.90 -23.32 8.14
CA LEU A 5 -39.81 -22.55 6.90
C LEU A 5 -39.21 -21.17 7.14
N GLU A 6 -39.56 -20.51 8.24
CA GLU A 6 -38.91 -19.25 8.65
C GLU A 6 -37.44 -19.46 8.99
N GLN A 7 -37.12 -20.55 9.71
CA GLN A 7 -35.73 -20.88 10.06
C GLN A 7 -34.88 -21.23 8.83
N SER A 8 -35.43 -21.99 7.87
CA SER A 8 -34.77 -22.28 6.59
C SER A 8 -34.54 -21.03 5.75
N LYS A 9 -35.49 -20.08 5.75
CA LYS A 9 -35.36 -18.82 5.01
C LYS A 9 -34.30 -17.92 5.64
N ASN A 10 -34.26 -17.84 6.97
CA ASN A 10 -33.24 -17.08 7.71
C ASN A 10 -31.82 -17.58 7.46
N ILE A 11 -31.62 -18.91 7.42
CA ILE A 11 -30.30 -19.50 7.13
C ILE A 11 -29.82 -19.11 5.73
N GLY A 12 -30.73 -19.09 4.74
CA GLY A 12 -30.40 -18.66 3.38
C GLY A 12 -30.06 -17.17 3.26
N GLU A 13 -30.71 -16.32 4.05
CA GLU A 13 -30.42 -14.87 4.09
C GLU A 13 -29.05 -14.59 4.75
N GLU A 14 -28.72 -15.28 5.84
CA GLU A 14 -27.43 -15.14 6.53
C GLU A 14 -26.26 -15.61 5.66
N GLU A 15 -26.38 -16.77 5.02
CA GLU A 15 -25.36 -17.28 4.10
C GLU A 15 -25.14 -16.33 2.91
N TYR A 16 -26.23 -15.78 2.35
CA TYR A 16 -26.15 -14.80 1.27
C TYR A 16 -25.36 -13.56 1.68
N LEU A 17 -25.64 -13.01 2.86
CA LEU A 17 -24.93 -11.83 3.38
C LEU A 17 -23.44 -12.11 3.59
N LEU A 18 -23.07 -13.28 4.10
CA LEU A 18 -21.68 -13.68 4.27
C LEU A 18 -20.95 -13.78 2.92
N VAL A 19 -21.62 -14.33 1.89
CA VAL A 19 -21.06 -14.41 0.53
C VAL A 19 -20.89 -13.02 -0.09
N GLU A 20 -21.83 -12.10 0.12
CA GLU A 20 -21.73 -10.71 -0.35
C GLU A 20 -20.56 -9.98 0.31
N GLN A 21 -20.43 -10.06 1.63
CA GLN A 21 -19.29 -9.51 2.36
C GLN A 21 -17.97 -10.11 1.88
N TYR A 22 -17.92 -11.41 1.63
CA TYR A 22 -16.71 -12.07 1.13
C TYR A 22 -16.30 -11.55 -0.25
N LYS A 23 -17.26 -11.28 -1.14
CA LYS A 23 -17.00 -10.66 -2.46
C LYS A 23 -16.45 -9.25 -2.30
N ASP A 24 -17.02 -8.44 -1.41
CA ASP A 24 -16.57 -7.07 -1.15
C ASP A 24 -15.16 -7.03 -0.58
N ILE A 25 -14.84 -7.92 0.36
CA ILE A 25 -13.49 -8.06 0.92
C ILE A 25 -12.49 -8.47 -0.16
N THR A 26 -12.87 -9.41 -1.02
CA THR A 26 -12.01 -9.86 -2.13
C THR A 26 -11.74 -8.74 -3.14
N ALA A 27 -12.78 -8.01 -3.54
CA ALA A 27 -12.67 -6.86 -4.43
C ALA A 27 -11.80 -5.75 -3.80
N SER A 28 -12.02 -5.44 -2.52
CA SER A 28 -11.24 -4.45 -1.77
C SER A 28 -9.76 -4.84 -1.69
N ARG A 29 -9.47 -6.12 -1.41
CA ARG A 29 -8.10 -6.64 -1.35
C ARG A 29 -7.39 -6.48 -2.70
N GLN A 30 -8.06 -6.81 -3.81
CA GLN A 30 -7.52 -6.62 -5.16
C GLN A 30 -7.26 -5.13 -5.44
N HIS A 31 -8.20 -4.26 -5.08
CA HIS A 31 -8.04 -2.82 -5.25
C HIS A 31 -6.80 -2.28 -4.53
N TYR A 32 -6.62 -2.59 -3.24
CA TYR A 32 -5.46 -2.12 -2.47
C TYR A 32 -4.14 -2.73 -2.95
N SER A 33 -4.16 -3.97 -3.43
CA SER A 33 -2.99 -4.58 -4.08
C SER A 33 -2.58 -3.80 -5.34
N SER A 34 -3.54 -3.52 -6.23
CA SER A 34 -3.31 -2.75 -7.45
C SER A 34 -2.86 -1.31 -7.15
N LEU A 35 -3.47 -0.67 -6.16
CA LEU A 35 -3.11 0.67 -5.72
C LEU A 35 -1.65 0.73 -5.26
N ARG A 36 -1.21 -0.26 -4.48
CA ARG A 36 0.18 -0.35 -4.05
C ARG A 36 1.16 -0.46 -5.22
N PHE A 37 0.87 -1.29 -6.21
CA PHE A 37 1.70 -1.40 -7.40
C PHE A 37 1.70 -0.10 -8.23
N ALA A 38 0.60 0.63 -8.27
CA ALA A 38 0.50 1.90 -8.98
C ALA A 38 1.25 3.05 -8.28
N LEU A 39 1.40 3.02 -6.96
CA LEU A 39 2.08 4.08 -6.21
C LEU A 39 3.58 4.15 -6.49
N LEU A 40 4.25 3.01 -6.65
CA LEU A 40 5.70 2.95 -6.88
C LEU A 40 6.16 3.73 -8.13
N PRO A 41 5.60 3.53 -9.33
CA PRO A 41 6.01 4.29 -10.52
C PRO A 41 5.69 5.78 -10.38
N VAL A 42 4.58 6.15 -9.73
CA VAL A 42 4.24 7.56 -9.46
C VAL A 42 5.29 8.20 -8.54
N PHE A 43 5.67 7.50 -7.47
CA PHE A 43 6.74 7.93 -6.58
C PHE A 43 8.06 8.16 -7.33
N LEU A 44 8.48 7.18 -8.15
CA LEU A 44 9.71 7.29 -8.94
C LEU A 44 9.65 8.43 -9.96
N ALA A 45 8.50 8.65 -10.60
CA ALA A 45 8.30 9.75 -11.53
C ALA A 45 8.44 11.11 -10.84
N ILE A 46 7.85 11.28 -9.65
CA ILE A 46 7.96 12.52 -8.88
C ILE A 46 9.40 12.74 -8.42
N GLN A 47 10.05 11.71 -7.86
CA GLN A 47 11.46 11.81 -7.45
C GLN A 47 12.39 12.15 -8.63
N GLY A 48 12.17 11.49 -9.78
CA GLY A 48 12.91 11.78 -11.01
C GLY A 48 12.69 13.21 -11.51
N ALA A 49 11.46 13.72 -11.44
CA ALA A 49 11.14 15.10 -11.80
C ALA A 49 11.85 16.12 -10.89
N ILE A 50 11.87 15.89 -9.57
CA ILE A 50 12.57 16.75 -8.61
C ILE A 50 14.07 16.73 -8.90
N LEU A 51 14.66 15.56 -9.12
CA LEU A 51 16.09 15.41 -9.43
C LEU A 51 16.46 16.13 -10.74
N ASN A 52 15.69 15.90 -11.81
CA ASN A 52 15.89 16.57 -13.09
C ASN A 52 15.78 18.10 -12.96
N SER A 53 14.82 18.59 -12.17
CA SER A 53 14.65 20.03 -11.92
C SER A 53 15.84 20.61 -11.16
N ALA A 54 16.34 19.90 -10.15
CA ALA A 54 17.51 20.32 -9.37
C ALA A 54 18.77 20.44 -10.24
N ILE A 55 18.98 19.51 -11.18
CA ILE A 55 20.12 19.53 -12.10
C ILE A 55 20.00 20.68 -13.11
N ASN A 56 18.83 20.85 -13.73
CA ASN A 56 18.64 21.88 -14.77
C ASN A 56 18.71 23.30 -14.20
N ILE A 57 18.13 23.54 -13.02
CA ILE A 57 18.16 24.86 -12.38
C ILE A 57 19.58 25.20 -11.88
N LYS A 58 20.37 24.22 -11.47
CA LYS A 58 21.79 24.45 -11.14
C LYS A 58 22.62 24.83 -12.37
N ALA A 59 22.26 24.30 -13.55
CA ALA A 59 22.94 24.64 -14.80
C ALA A 59 22.57 26.04 -15.31
N ASP A 60 21.34 26.50 -15.05
CA ASP A 60 20.85 27.82 -15.43
C ASP A 60 21.22 28.87 -14.37
N GLN A 61 22.29 29.63 -14.63
CA GLN A 61 22.81 30.65 -13.72
C GLN A 61 21.82 31.80 -13.43
N ALA A 62 20.72 31.90 -14.20
CA ALA A 62 19.71 32.94 -14.02
C ALA A 62 18.79 32.70 -12.81
N ILE A 63 18.64 31.46 -12.34
CA ILE A 63 17.72 31.09 -11.26
C ILE A 63 18.49 30.33 -10.17
N GLN A 64 18.81 31.03 -9.07
CA GLN A 64 19.50 30.41 -7.93
C GLN A 64 18.49 29.90 -6.90
N ILE A 65 17.85 28.76 -7.19
CA ILE A 65 17.10 28.04 -6.15
C ILE A 65 18.06 27.15 -5.39
N PRO A 66 18.14 27.27 -4.05
CA PRO A 66 19.05 26.45 -3.28
C PRO A 66 18.69 24.96 -3.30
N ILE A 67 19.71 24.11 -3.43
CA ILE A 67 19.58 22.64 -3.54
C ILE A 67 18.83 22.01 -2.36
N TYR A 68 18.94 22.61 -1.16
CA TYR A 68 18.27 22.12 0.04
C TYR A 68 16.74 22.17 -0.06
N LEU A 69 16.16 23.06 -0.88
CA LEU A 69 14.72 23.11 -1.10
C LEU A 69 14.23 21.89 -1.90
N PHE A 70 15.00 21.44 -2.89
CA PHE A 70 14.70 20.22 -3.64
C PHE A 70 14.81 18.98 -2.74
N ALA A 71 15.84 18.93 -1.88
CA ALA A 71 16.00 17.86 -0.90
C ALA A 71 14.83 17.82 0.10
N LEU A 72 14.40 18.99 0.61
CA LEU A 72 13.24 19.09 1.49
C LEU A 72 11.97 18.57 0.79
N ALA A 73 11.72 19.01 -0.44
CA ALA A 73 10.57 18.57 -1.23
C ALA A 73 10.59 17.05 -1.45
N ALA A 74 11.74 16.49 -1.81
CA ALA A 74 11.90 15.05 -2.01
C ALA A 74 11.72 14.23 -0.72
N CYS A 75 12.19 14.74 0.41
CA CYS A 75 11.96 14.13 1.72
C CYS A 75 10.47 14.15 2.10
N LEU A 76 9.78 15.27 1.87
CA LEU A 76 8.34 15.38 2.11
C LEU A 76 7.55 14.40 1.23
N ILE A 77 7.88 14.29 -0.06
CA ILE A 77 7.24 13.32 -0.96
C ILE A 77 7.50 11.90 -0.48
N THR A 78 8.75 11.56 -0.12
CA THR A 78 9.08 10.25 0.46
C THR A 78 8.24 9.96 1.70
N TYR A 79 8.09 10.93 2.60
CA TYR A 79 7.28 10.76 3.81
C TYR A 79 5.79 10.55 3.52
N VAL A 80 5.23 11.27 2.55
CA VAL A 80 3.83 11.11 2.12
C VAL A 80 3.60 9.70 1.56
N PHE A 81 4.44 9.26 0.62
CA PHE A 81 4.32 7.92 0.03
C PHE A 81 4.53 6.81 1.06
N TRP A 82 5.49 6.98 1.97
CA TRP A 82 5.69 6.09 3.11
C TRP A 82 4.42 5.93 3.95
N THR A 83 3.78 7.06 4.27
CA THR A 83 2.56 7.06 5.08
C THR A 83 1.41 6.36 4.35
N ILE A 84 1.25 6.60 3.05
CA ILE A 84 0.23 5.95 2.23
C ILE A 84 0.46 4.43 2.19
N GLU A 85 1.70 3.99 1.96
CA GLU A 85 2.02 2.56 1.93
C GLU A 85 1.79 1.86 3.27
N GLU A 86 2.16 2.49 4.39
CA GLU A 86 1.92 1.93 5.72
C GLU A 86 0.41 1.79 5.98
N ARG A 87 -0.39 2.78 5.58
CA ARG A 87 -1.85 2.72 5.68
C ARG A 87 -2.44 1.60 4.82
N ILE A 88 -2.02 1.48 3.56
CA ILE A 88 -2.45 0.39 2.67
C ILE A 88 -2.11 -0.96 3.29
N ASN A 89 -0.90 -1.12 3.85
CA ASN A 89 -0.50 -2.35 4.49
C ASN A 89 -1.38 -2.69 5.71
N LEU A 90 -1.76 -1.71 6.53
CA LEU A 90 -2.69 -1.91 7.65
C LEU A 90 -4.07 -2.38 7.15
N TYR A 91 -4.64 -1.71 6.14
CA TYR A 91 -5.91 -2.11 5.54
C TYR A 91 -5.85 -3.50 4.94
N TYR A 92 -4.77 -3.81 4.22
CA TYR A 92 -4.57 -5.12 3.60
C TYR A 92 -4.57 -6.24 4.66
N GLN A 93 -3.90 -6.02 5.79
CA GLN A 93 -3.87 -6.99 6.90
C GLN A 93 -5.23 -7.19 7.55
N GLN A 94 -6.02 -6.12 7.70
CA GLN A 94 -7.39 -6.22 8.22
C GLN A 94 -8.29 -7.02 7.27
N LEU A 95 -8.22 -6.73 5.97
CA LEU A 95 -8.97 -7.45 4.94
C LEU A 95 -8.59 -8.92 4.87
N GLU A 96 -7.30 -9.26 5.03
CA GLU A 96 -6.87 -10.66 5.09
C GLU A 96 -7.41 -11.38 6.33
N SER A 97 -7.48 -10.71 7.49
CA SER A 97 -8.05 -11.32 8.71
C SER A 97 -9.54 -11.58 8.55
N ILE A 98 -10.30 -10.56 8.13
CA ILE A 98 -11.76 -10.65 7.95
C ILE A 98 -12.08 -11.68 6.86
N GLY A 99 -11.35 -11.65 5.75
CA GLY A 99 -11.54 -12.59 4.66
C GLY A 99 -11.30 -14.04 5.07
N ALA A 100 -10.26 -14.31 5.88
CA ALA A 100 -10.01 -15.65 6.40
C ALA A 100 -11.12 -16.11 7.37
N GLU A 101 -11.65 -15.21 8.20
CA GLU A 101 -12.79 -15.51 9.10
C GLU A 101 -14.06 -15.82 8.30
N LEU A 102 -14.34 -15.08 7.23
CA LEU A 102 -15.47 -15.35 6.33
C LEU A 102 -15.33 -16.70 5.60
N GLU A 103 -14.14 -17.07 5.14
CA GLU A 103 -13.90 -18.39 4.54
C GLU A 103 -14.15 -19.52 5.55
N ASP A 104 -13.78 -19.31 6.82
CA ASP A 104 -14.04 -20.27 7.90
C ASP A 104 -15.55 -20.39 8.20
N LEU A 105 -16.28 -19.28 8.23
CA LEU A 105 -17.74 -19.26 8.45
C LEU A 105 -18.52 -19.90 7.29
N LEU A 106 -18.09 -19.68 6.05
CA LEU A 106 -18.70 -20.25 4.84
C LEU A 106 -18.30 -21.72 4.61
N GLY A 107 -17.38 -22.27 5.42
CA GLY A 107 -16.94 -23.66 5.30
C GLY A 107 -16.17 -23.97 4.02
N TYR A 108 -15.49 -22.98 3.43
CA TYR A 108 -14.71 -23.19 2.20
C TYR A 108 -13.50 -24.08 2.46
N GLN A 109 -13.47 -25.24 1.79
CA GLN A 109 -12.35 -26.18 1.90
C GLN A 109 -11.06 -25.65 1.24
N VAL A 110 -11.21 -24.85 0.18
CA VAL A 110 -10.10 -24.22 -0.53
C VAL A 110 -10.04 -22.74 -0.15
N LYS A 111 -9.07 -22.40 0.70
CA LYS A 111 -8.85 -21.03 1.18
C LYS A 111 -8.09 -20.20 0.14
N MET A 112 -8.69 -19.12 -0.32
CA MET A 112 -8.10 -18.15 -1.26
C MET A 112 -7.44 -16.99 -0.52
N ILE A 113 -7.94 -16.66 0.67
CA ILE A 113 -7.38 -15.63 1.55
C ILE A 113 -6.48 -16.32 2.58
N LYS A 114 -5.24 -16.57 2.14
CA LYS A 114 -4.24 -17.21 2.99
C LYS A 114 -3.84 -16.26 4.12
N LYS A 115 -4.07 -16.69 5.36
CA LYS A 115 -3.46 -16.10 6.56
C LYS A 115 -1.96 -16.38 6.50
N TRP A 116 -1.20 -15.54 5.80
CA TRP A 116 0.25 -15.71 5.73
C TRP A 116 0.80 -15.62 7.15
N SER A 117 1.56 -16.63 7.59
CA SER A 117 2.27 -16.54 8.86
C SER A 117 3.16 -15.30 8.79
N LYS A 118 3.00 -14.39 9.76
CA LYS A 118 3.57 -13.03 9.82
C LYS A 118 5.09 -12.91 9.52
N THR A 119 5.82 -14.01 9.40
CA THR A 119 7.27 -14.09 9.52
C THR A 119 8.08 -13.95 8.23
N SER A 120 7.57 -14.28 7.03
CA SER A 120 8.43 -14.32 5.82
C SER A 120 8.02 -13.36 4.70
N PHE A 121 6.83 -13.48 4.13
CA PHE A 121 6.45 -12.67 2.96
C PHE A 121 6.19 -11.19 3.32
N SER A 122 5.38 -10.92 4.35
CA SER A 122 5.13 -9.55 4.82
C SER A 122 6.41 -8.84 5.28
N ASN A 123 7.37 -9.58 5.84
CA ASN A 123 8.64 -9.02 6.27
C ASN A 123 9.53 -8.61 5.09
N ASN A 124 9.65 -9.43 4.06
CA ASN A 124 10.44 -9.08 2.86
C ASN A 124 9.86 -7.86 2.16
N THR A 125 8.54 -7.83 2.02
CA THR A 125 7.80 -6.74 1.40
C THR A 125 7.90 -5.43 2.18
N LYS A 126 7.86 -5.48 3.51
CA LYS A 126 8.12 -4.32 4.38
C LYS A 126 9.56 -3.86 4.27
N LEU A 127 10.52 -4.79 4.30
CA LEU A 127 11.94 -4.50 4.19
C LEU A 127 12.26 -3.77 2.88
N SER A 128 11.75 -4.25 1.75
CA SER A 128 11.95 -3.61 0.45
C SER A 128 11.40 -2.18 0.42
N ILE A 129 10.21 -1.96 0.99
CA ILE A 129 9.65 -0.60 1.16
C ILE A 129 10.59 0.27 1.99
N ARG A 130 11.05 -0.24 3.14
CA ARG A 130 11.98 0.46 4.05
C ARG A 130 13.25 0.85 3.33
N ILE A 131 13.86 -0.08 2.61
CA ILE A 131 15.10 0.16 1.87
C ILE A 131 14.90 1.22 0.81
N ILE A 132 13.83 1.14 0.00
CA ILE A 132 13.55 2.12 -1.05
C ILE A 132 13.37 3.51 -0.43
N HIS A 133 12.47 3.67 0.53
CA HIS A 133 12.21 4.97 1.13
C HIS A 133 13.36 5.51 1.98
N PHE A 134 14.22 4.65 2.54
CA PHE A 134 15.42 5.09 3.25
C PHE A 134 16.54 5.50 2.29
N SER A 135 16.63 4.84 1.13
CA SER A 135 17.67 5.15 0.15
C SER A 135 17.55 6.57 -0.42
N PHE A 136 16.33 7.08 -0.65
CA PHE A 136 16.12 8.41 -1.23
C PHE A 136 16.59 9.57 -0.34
N PRO A 137 16.25 9.65 0.96
CA PRO A 137 16.82 10.64 1.88
C PRO A 137 18.34 10.58 1.95
N VAL A 138 18.93 9.38 1.91
CA VAL A 138 20.40 9.22 1.91
C VAL A 138 21.00 9.77 0.62
N VAL A 139 20.39 9.48 -0.54
CA VAL A 139 20.80 10.05 -1.83
C VAL A 139 20.69 11.58 -1.82
N TRP A 140 19.60 12.14 -1.27
CA TRP A 140 19.42 13.59 -1.18
C TRP A 140 20.38 14.25 -0.20
N LEU A 141 20.69 13.61 0.94
CA LEU A 141 21.74 14.07 1.85
C LEU A 141 23.11 14.10 1.16
N TYR A 142 23.44 13.05 0.40
CA TYR A 142 24.66 13.01 -0.41
C TYR A 142 24.68 14.14 -1.44
N ILE A 143 23.59 14.33 -2.19
CA ILE A 143 23.47 15.43 -3.16
C ILE A 143 23.65 16.78 -2.49
N VAL A 144 23.01 17.02 -1.34
CA VAL A 144 23.17 18.29 -0.62
C VAL A 144 24.62 18.46 -0.20
N ILE A 145 25.28 17.48 0.42
CA ILE A 145 26.65 17.63 0.91
C ILE A 145 27.66 17.86 -0.22
N PHE A 146 27.49 17.20 -1.37
CA PHE A 146 28.48 17.24 -2.45
C PHE A 146 28.14 18.22 -3.58
N LEU A 147 26.88 18.63 -3.74
CA LEU A 147 26.46 19.62 -4.74
C LEU A 147 26.08 20.98 -4.15
N SER A 148 25.99 21.16 -2.83
CA SER A 148 25.99 22.51 -2.23
C SER A 148 27.37 23.16 -2.28
#